data_AF-A0A1D2R084-F1
#
_entry.id   AF-A0A1D2R084-F1
#
_cell.length_a   1.000
_cell.length_b   1.000
_cell.length_c   1.000
_cell.angle_alpha   90.00
_cell.angle_beta   90.00
_cell.angle_gamma   90.00
#
_symmetry.space_group_name_H-M   'P 1'
#
loop_
_entity.id
_entity.type
_entity.pdbx_description
1 polymer ?
#
loop_
_entity_poly.entity_id
_entity_poly.type
_entity_poly.pdbx_seq_one_letter_code
_entity_poly.pdbx_strand_id
1 'polypeptide(L)' 'MAQVVVNVPGVKLDKKELSELQNDIRSVVRLRLARDSILKRLDKMLQNSELSDEDCMILGNEVKQNAADKWAQRGWM' A
#
# COMPACT_ATOMS: atom_id res chain seq x y z
N MET A 1 23.20 5.12 29.14
CA MET A 1 22.14 4.86 28.14
C MET A 1 21.98 6.13 27.34
N ALA A 2 22.27 6.09 26.03
CA ALA A 2 22.32 7.28 25.19
C ALA A 2 20.90 7.81 24.92
N GLN A 3 20.71 9.11 25.10
CA GLN A 3 19.45 9.80 24.89
C GLN A 3 19.22 9.98 23.37
N VAL A 4 18.10 9.48 22.85
CA VAL A 4 17.63 9.76 21.48
C VAL A 4 16.86 11.08 21.53
N VAL A 5 17.42 12.13 20.94
CA VAL A 5 16.75 13.42 20.77
C VAL A 5 16.50 13.62 19.27
N VAL A 6 15.25 13.50 18.86
CA VAL A 6 14.77 13.86 17.52
C VAL A 6 14.07 15.21 17.66
N ASN A 7 14.69 16.27 17.15
CA ASN A 7 14.07 17.58 17.10
C ASN A 7 13.95 18.00 15.63
N VAL A 8 12.72 18.21 15.16
CA VAL A 8 12.40 18.60 13.76
C VAL A 8 11.68 19.95 13.71
N PRO A 9 12.36 21.09 13.92
CA PRO A 9 11.82 22.40 13.55
C PRO A 9 12.50 22.96 12.30
N GLY A 10 11.71 23.36 11.29
CA GLY A 10 12.22 24.05 10.09
C GLY A 10 13.04 23.15 9.16
N VAL A 11 12.46 22.01 8.75
CA VAL A 11 13.03 21.08 7.76
C VAL A 11 13.56 21.87 6.54
N LYS A 12 14.86 22.08 6.47
CA LYS A 12 15.57 22.63 5.32
C LYS A 12 16.12 21.44 4.55
N LEU A 13 15.31 20.90 3.65
CA LEU A 13 15.80 19.94 2.68
C LEU A 13 16.73 20.68 1.72
N ASP A 14 17.89 20.11 1.47
CA ASP A 14 18.67 20.56 0.33
C ASP A 14 17.95 20.24 -1.00
N LYS A 15 18.46 20.75 -2.12
CA LYS A 15 17.82 20.54 -3.42
C LYS A 15 17.71 19.06 -3.81
N LYS A 16 18.67 18.23 -3.38
CA LYS A 16 18.70 16.81 -3.70
C LYS A 16 17.65 16.07 -2.87
N GLU A 17 17.63 16.28 -1.56
CA GLU A 17 16.65 15.70 -0.64
C GLU A 17 15.21 16.09 -1.03
N LEU A 18 15.00 17.33 -1.46
CA LEU A 18 13.69 17.82 -1.89
C LEU A 18 13.24 17.15 -3.22
N SER A 19 14.17 16.89 -4.13
CA SER A 19 13.92 16.16 -5.38
C SER A 19 13.63 14.68 -5.14
N GLU A 20 14.39 14.04 -4.24
CA GLU A 20 14.16 12.64 -3.82
C GLU A 20 12.78 12.50 -3.16
N LEU A 21 12.44 13.38 -2.23
CA LEU A 21 11.13 13.40 -1.60
C LEU A 21 9.98 13.60 -2.61
N GLN A 22 10.16 14.47 -3.61
CA GLN A 22 9.17 14.64 -4.67
C GLN A 22 8.98 13.36 -5.51
N ASN A 23 10.06 12.63 -5.78
CA ASN A 23 10.00 11.36 -6.51
C ASN A 23 9.30 10.28 -5.67
N ASP A 24 9.57 10.23 -4.37
CA ASP A 24 8.91 9.30 -3.45
C ASP A 24 7.41 9.59 -3.36
N ILE A 25 7.04 10.86 -3.16
CA ILE A 25 5.63 11.30 -3.16
C ILE A 25 4.97 10.92 -4.48
N ARG A 26 5.62 11.19 -5.62
CA ARG A 26 5.09 10.83 -6.95
C ARG A 26 4.88 9.32 -7.07
N SER A 27 5.80 8.52 -6.56
CA SER A 27 5.70 7.06 -6.59
C SER A 27 4.53 6.57 -5.74
N VAL A 28 4.34 7.11 -4.54
CA VAL A 28 3.19 6.82 -3.68
C VAL A 28 1.88 7.21 -4.35
N VAL A 29 1.81 8.40 -4.96
CA VAL A 29 0.62 8.87 -5.68
C VAL A 29 0.30 7.93 -6.86
N ARG A 30 1.30 7.53 -7.65
CA ARG A 30 1.13 6.58 -8.76
C ARG A 30 0.60 5.23 -8.26
N LEU A 31 1.14 4.70 -7.17
CA LEU A 31 0.66 3.45 -6.58
C LEU A 31 -0.80 3.55 -6.12
N ARG A 32 -1.18 4.68 -5.51
CA ARG A 32 -2.58 4.94 -5.12
C ARG A 32 -3.51 5.00 -6.33
N LEU A 33 -3.13 5.74 -7.37
CA LEU A 33 -3.91 5.82 -8.62
C LEU A 33 -4.04 4.47 -9.32
N ALA A 34 -2.98 3.68 -9.33
CA ALA A 34 -2.99 2.33 -9.88
C ALA A 34 -3.97 1.43 -9.09
N ARG A 35 -3.90 1.46 -7.75
CA ARG A 35 -4.84 0.74 -6.88
C ARG A 35 -6.29 1.14 -7.17
N ASP A 36 -6.59 2.43 -7.19
CA ASP A 36 -7.95 2.92 -7.40
C ASP A 36 -8.48 2.54 -8.79
N SER A 37 -7.61 2.50 -9.81
CA SER A 37 -7.98 2.05 -11.16
C SER A 37 -8.29 0.56 -11.20
N ILE A 38 -7.51 -0.26 -10.48
CA ILE A 38 -7.76 -1.70 -10.35
C ILE A 38 -9.08 -1.95 -9.64
N LEU A 39 -9.34 -1.26 -8.52
CA LEU A 39 -10.59 -1.39 -7.77
C LEU A 39 -11.81 -1.03 -8.62
N LYS A 40 -11.77 0.11 -9.32
CA LYS A 40 -12.87 0.49 -10.25
C LYS A 40 -13.11 -0.55 -11.34
N ARG A 41 -12.06 -1.22 -11.82
CA ARG A 41 -12.19 -2.29 -12.81
C ARG A 41 -12.82 -3.53 -12.19
N LEU A 42 -12.42 -3.90 -10.97
CA LEU A 42 -13.01 -5.00 -10.22
C LEU A 42 -14.49 -4.75 -9.93
N ASP A 43 -14.86 -3.54 -9.48
CA ASP A 43 -16.26 -3.16 -9.25
C ASP A 43 -17.11 -3.38 -10.51
N LYS A 44 -16.60 -2.96 -11.67
CA LYS A 44 -17.27 -3.21 -12.96
C LYS A 44 -17.38 -4.70 -13.31
N MET A 45 -16.34 -5.48 -13.03
CA MET A 45 -16.35 -6.92 -13.29
C MET A 45 -17.35 -7.65 -12.39
N LEU A 46 -17.51 -7.16 -11.16
CA LEU A 46 -18.37 -7.74 -10.13
C LEU A 46 -19.75 -7.08 -10.04
N GLN A 47 -20.08 -6.15 -10.94
CA GLN A 47 -21.33 -5.37 -10.87
C GLN A 47 -22.61 -6.22 -10.90
N ASN A 48 -22.53 -7.43 -11.48
CA ASN A 48 -23.63 -8.41 -11.55
C ASN A 48 -23.33 -9.64 -10.69
N SER A 49 -22.39 -9.54 -9.76
CA SER A 49 -22.05 -10.64 -8.87
C SER A 49 -23.20 -10.90 -7.90
N GLU A 50 -23.48 -12.18 -7.66
CA GLU A 50 -24.41 -12.64 -6.63
C GLU A 50 -23.69 -12.89 -5.28
N LEU A 51 -22.42 -12.52 -5.17
CA LEU A 51 -21.64 -12.67 -3.94
C LEU A 51 -22.23 -11.79 -2.85
N SER A 52 -22.42 -12.39 -1.68
CA SER A 52 -22.77 -11.65 -0.47
C SER A 52 -21.55 -10.94 0.12
N ASP A 53 -21.81 -10.03 1.06
CA ASP A 53 -20.75 -9.37 1.84
C ASP A 53 -19.93 -10.42 2.63
N GLU A 54 -20.57 -11.48 3.12
CA GLU A 54 -19.91 -12.60 3.81
C GLU A 54 -18.92 -13.31 2.88
N ASP A 55 -19.34 -13.62 1.65
CA ASP A 55 -18.49 -14.27 0.65
C ASP A 55 -17.27 -13.39 0.32
N CYS A 56 -17.49 -12.08 0.17
CA CYS A 56 -16.42 -11.12 -0.05
C CYS A 56 -15.41 -11.10 1.10
N MET A 57 -15.88 -11.19 2.35
CA MET A 57 -15.01 -11.22 3.52
C MET A 57 -14.20 -12.51 3.63
N ILE A 58 -14.80 -13.66 3.31
CA ILE A 58 -14.12 -14.96 3.27
C ILE A 58 -13.01 -14.92 2.22
N LEU A 59 -13.34 -14.54 0.99
CA LEU A 59 -12.37 -14.42 -0.10
C LEU A 59 -11.25 -13.42 0.24
N GLY A 60 -11.59 -12.31 0.88
CA GLY A 60 -10.61 -11.33 1.34
C GLY A 60 -9.62 -11.91 2.35
N ASN A 61 -10.07 -12.77 3.26
CA ASN A 61 -9.21 -13.44 4.24
C ASN A 61 -8.32 -14.51 3.58
N GLU A 62 -8.85 -15.28 2.64
CA GLU A 62 -8.06 -16.26 1.87
C GLU A 62 -6.96 -15.58 1.06
N VAL A 63 -7.24 -14.44 0.43
CA VAL A 63 -6.23 -13.67 -0.30
C VAL A 63 -5.11 -13.19 0.62
N LYS A 64 -5.45 -12.71 1.82
CA LYS A 64 -4.45 -12.28 2.82
C LYS A 64 -3.58 -13.44 3.28
N GLN A 65 -4.19 -14.58 3.60
CA GLN A 65 -3.46 -15.77 4.04
C GLN A 65 -2.50 -16.25 2.94
N ASN A 66 -2.99 -16.40 1.71
CA ASN A 66 -2.17 -16.80 0.57
C ASN A 66 -1.02 -15.82 0.29
N ALA A 67 -1.23 -14.52 0.50
CA ALA A 67 -0.17 -13.53 0.38
C ALA A 67 0.89 -13.71 1.48
N ALA A 68 0.48 -13.92 2.73
CA ALA A 68 1.38 -14.18 3.85
C ALA A 68 2.21 -15.45 3.63
N ASP A 69 1.59 -16.54 3.20
CA ASP A 69 2.27 -17.80 2.91
C ASP A 69 3.33 -17.63 1.80
N LYS A 70 3.00 -16.87 0.74
CA LYS A 70 3.97 -16.54 -0.32
C LYS A 70 5.12 -15.68 0.18
N TRP A 71 4.89 -14.79 1.14
CA TRP A 71 5.96 -13.97 1.73
C TRP A 71 6.87 -14.81 2.62
N ALA A 72 6.31 -15.71 3.43
CA ALA A 72 7.08 -16.67 4.23
C ALA A 72 7.95 -17.57 3.33
N GLN A 73 7.40 -18.08 2.22
CA GLN A 73 8.17 -18.87 1.24
C GLN A 73 9.32 -18.08 0.59
N ARG A 74 9.23 -16.75 0.54
CA ARG A 74 10.28 -15.86 0.02
C ARG A 74 11.24 -15.37 1.11
N GLY A 75 11.04 -15.78 2.37
CA GLY A 75 11.84 -15.36 3.52
C GLY A 75 11.62 -13.91 3.93
N TRP A 76 10.44 -13.35 3.63
CA TRP A 76 10.08 -11.97 4.01
C TRP A 76 9.32 -11.91 5.35
N MET A 77 8.85 -13.05 5.84
CA MET A 77 8.35 -13.32 7.19
C MET A 77 9.07 -14.56 7.72
#